data_AF-B6HN24-F1
#
_entry.id   AF-B6HN24-F1
#
_cell.length_a   1.000
_cell.length_b   1.000
_cell.length_c   1.000
_cell.angle_alpha   90.00
_cell.angle_beta   90.00
_cell.angle_gamma   90.00
#
_symmetry.space_group_name_H-M   'P 1'
#
loop_
_entity.id
_entity.type
_entity.pdbx_description
1 polymer ?
#
loop_
_entity_poly.entity_id
_entity_poly.type
_entity_poly.pdbx_seq_one_letter_code
_entity_poly.pdbx_strand_id
1 'polypeptide(L)'
;MEPPNEQVFETREQLLTCIQQHALSHGYAITTISSNPHRNITLGCDRGGIYHDRIDAPDGAKRRKTSTKRIGCPFRLYGKRLANNRWQIQVRNPTHNHQPDDNMIGHSLARRRQLTGDQNNTINHLSEIGSKPRQIISLLRAEQPTTLIKPSDLYNIRDELRRKKLGNYTPLEFLRETLQNNSWRYTFKQDAEGHILFFMFAHPESIRYANQYNRVFLLGCTYKTNRYKMPLLHIIGLSPSNSSYSIAFCFMQNEQEESYKWTLQTFFSWLDPLPFHPVLCTDRDLALVGAIRSICPKSPHLLCVWHINKNVLTKTKQYFSLNKEFEAFIQSWKELINSTIIVEYKDQLAKFETRFSLTPAALRYVKQTWLTYKEMFIRAWIGQYLHLGNWATSRVEGSHAFLKKYIGASTGDMLFVFERITNAIQAQHYALLSDLTEDQIKTLNICSHFLYSNIRKRTSRYSLRLISEQASIAKRATPEAPLSNCTNIFTRTMGLPCAHRIAPLLMNHQPIPLSDIHQFWRTGLSNEQSEYLPILGPLLLRPPTPRRSNQYDTSYQSNKSSDQRIVKKKAPSKCSNCGEIGHTIRSLVSNVVAAVMYGNDVRQN
;
A
#
# COMPACT_ATOMS: atom_id res chain seq x y z
N MET A 1 -37.43 -11.80 -42.43
CA MET A 1 -36.38 -12.84 -42.35
C MET A 1 -36.96 -14.10 -42.95
N GLU A 2 -36.28 -14.76 -43.88
CA GLU A 2 -36.69 -16.13 -44.22
C GLU A 2 -36.50 -17.02 -42.98
N PRO A 3 -37.52 -17.81 -42.60
CA PRO A 3 -37.41 -18.65 -41.42
C PRO A 3 -36.28 -19.67 -41.61
N PRO A 4 -35.51 -19.99 -40.55
CA PRO A 4 -34.46 -21.00 -40.65
C PRO A 4 -35.05 -22.36 -41.06
N ASN A 5 -34.33 -23.09 -41.90
CA ASN A 5 -34.74 -24.42 -42.34
C ASN A 5 -35.00 -25.35 -41.16
N GLU A 6 -36.09 -26.12 -41.23
CA GLU A 6 -36.41 -27.13 -40.23
C GLU A 6 -35.43 -28.30 -40.33
N GLN A 7 -34.42 -28.28 -39.46
CA GLN A 7 -33.37 -29.28 -39.41
C GLN A 7 -33.26 -29.92 -38.02
N VAL A 8 -32.58 -31.07 -37.97
CA VAL A 8 -32.30 -31.80 -36.74
C VAL A 8 -30.85 -31.58 -36.33
N PHE A 9 -30.64 -31.24 -35.06
CA PHE A 9 -29.34 -30.96 -34.46
C PHE A 9 -29.01 -32.06 -33.45
N GLU A 10 -27.73 -32.40 -33.30
CA GLU A 10 -27.31 -33.40 -32.30
C GLU A 10 -27.52 -32.89 -30.87
N THR A 11 -27.29 -31.59 -30.65
CA THR A 11 -27.37 -30.97 -29.32
C THR A 11 -28.21 -29.70 -29.31
N ARG A 12 -28.69 -29.35 -28.12
CA ARG A 12 -29.42 -28.10 -27.87
C ARG A 12 -28.53 -26.88 -28.16
N GLU A 13 -27.26 -26.96 -27.82
CA GLU A 13 -26.26 -25.91 -28.00
C GLU A 13 -25.99 -25.65 -29.48
N GLN A 14 -25.92 -26.70 -30.31
CA GLN A 14 -25.81 -26.58 -31.77
C GLN A 14 -27.06 -25.91 -32.36
N LEU A 15 -28.27 -26.33 -31.97
CA LEU A 15 -29.52 -25.69 -32.39
C LEU A 15 -29.50 -24.20 -32.06
N LEU A 16 -29.18 -23.84 -30.81
CA LEU A 16 -29.14 -22.44 -30.38
C LEU A 16 -28.12 -21.62 -31.16
N THR A 17 -26.93 -22.18 -31.40
CA THR A 17 -25.85 -21.50 -32.13
C THR A 17 -26.24 -21.24 -33.57
N CYS A 18 -26.78 -22.25 -34.27
CA CYS A 18 -27.22 -22.13 -35.65
C CYS A 18 -28.35 -21.09 -35.80
N ILE A 19 -29.39 -21.17 -34.97
CA ILE A 19 -30.53 -20.24 -35.03
C ILE A 19 -30.10 -18.80 -34.73
N GLN A 20 -29.17 -18.61 -33.79
CA GLN A 20 -28.63 -17.30 -33.47
C GLN A 20 -27.78 -16.74 -34.61
N GLN A 21 -26.92 -17.56 -35.22
CA GLN A 21 -26.11 -17.15 -36.39
C GLN A 21 -27.00 -16.77 -37.58
N HIS A 22 -28.04 -17.56 -37.88
CA HIS A 22 -29.02 -17.26 -38.92
C HIS A 22 -29.74 -15.93 -38.65
N ALA A 23 -30.19 -15.70 -37.42
CA ALA A 23 -30.84 -14.43 -37.09
C ALA A 23 -29.90 -13.24 -37.24
N LEU A 24 -28.66 -13.39 -36.77
CA LEU A 24 -27.65 -12.34 -36.84
C LEU A 24 -27.29 -11.96 -38.28
N SER A 25 -27.16 -12.93 -39.18
CA SER A 25 -26.88 -12.66 -40.60
C SER A 25 -28.02 -11.92 -41.31
N HIS A 26 -29.23 -11.99 -40.77
CA HIS A 26 -30.42 -11.31 -41.30
C HIS A 26 -30.81 -10.06 -40.50
N GLY A 27 -29.98 -9.58 -39.57
CA GLY A 27 -30.25 -8.36 -38.80
C GLY A 27 -31.29 -8.51 -37.69
N TYR A 28 -31.46 -9.70 -37.13
CA TYR A 28 -32.37 -9.98 -36.01
C TYR A 28 -31.65 -10.60 -34.82
N ALA A 29 -32.17 -10.35 -33.61
CA ALA A 29 -31.72 -11.03 -32.40
C ALA A 29 -32.83 -11.93 -31.85
N ILE A 30 -32.50 -13.21 -31.67
CA ILE A 30 -33.41 -14.23 -31.10
C ILE A 30 -32.99 -14.56 -29.66
N THR A 31 -33.98 -14.72 -28.79
CA THR A 31 -33.80 -15.03 -27.37
C THR A 31 -34.63 -16.24 -26.96
N THR A 32 -34.24 -16.88 -25.87
CA THR A 32 -35.04 -17.94 -25.24
C THR A 32 -36.15 -17.31 -24.41
N ILE A 33 -37.40 -17.68 -24.71
CA ILE A 33 -38.58 -17.23 -23.96
C ILE A 33 -38.88 -18.21 -22.82
N SER A 34 -38.82 -19.50 -23.13
CA SER A 34 -39.01 -20.59 -22.18
C SER A 34 -38.15 -21.78 -22.62
N SER A 35 -37.69 -22.56 -21.66
CA SER A 35 -36.92 -23.77 -21.95
C SER A 35 -37.14 -24.80 -20.84
N ASN A 36 -37.44 -26.02 -21.25
CA ASN A 36 -37.31 -27.21 -20.42
C ASN A 36 -36.19 -28.07 -21.03
N PRO A 37 -35.01 -28.17 -20.38
CA PRO A 37 -33.83 -28.86 -20.93
C PRO A 37 -34.12 -30.30 -21.38
N HIS A 38 -35.09 -30.96 -20.75
CA HIS A 38 -35.42 -32.35 -21.04
C HIS A 38 -36.49 -32.53 -22.12
N ARG A 39 -37.18 -31.45 -22.53
CA ARG A 39 -38.38 -31.54 -23.39
C ARG A 39 -38.37 -30.59 -24.58
N ASN A 40 -38.21 -29.29 -24.36
CA ASN A 40 -38.40 -28.29 -25.39
C ASN A 40 -37.74 -26.94 -25.09
N ILE A 41 -37.68 -26.10 -26.13
CA ILE A 41 -37.24 -24.72 -26.04
C ILE A 41 -38.09 -23.84 -26.95
N THR A 42 -38.58 -22.72 -26.44
CA THR A 42 -39.29 -21.72 -27.25
C THR A 42 -38.39 -20.52 -27.44
N LEU A 43 -38.15 -20.17 -28.70
CA LEU A 43 -37.33 -19.04 -29.10
C LEU A 43 -38.20 -17.97 -29.75
N GLY A 44 -37.78 -16.71 -29.67
CA GLY A 44 -38.43 -15.64 -30.39
C GLY A 44 -37.62 -14.36 -30.41
N CYS A 45 -38.11 -13.37 -31.14
CA CYS A 45 -37.42 -12.09 -31.29
C CYS A 45 -37.19 -11.41 -29.93
N ASP A 46 -36.03 -10.78 -29.75
CA ASP A 46 -35.66 -10.06 -28.54
C ASP A 46 -36.49 -8.79 -28.28
N ARG A 47 -37.17 -8.27 -29.30
CA ARG A 47 -38.21 -7.23 -29.24
C ARG A 47 -39.61 -7.81 -29.03
N GLY A 48 -39.73 -9.12 -28.82
CA GLY A 48 -40.98 -9.82 -28.55
C GLY A 48 -41.52 -9.60 -27.13
N GLY A 49 -42.83 -9.79 -26.98
CA GLY A 49 -43.55 -9.64 -25.72
C GLY A 49 -43.90 -8.20 -25.36
N ILE A 50 -44.57 -8.03 -24.23
CA ILE A 50 -45.02 -6.74 -23.71
C ILE A 50 -44.18 -6.41 -22.48
N TYR A 51 -43.87 -5.12 -22.27
CA TYR A 51 -43.32 -4.67 -21.00
C TYR A 51 -44.44 -4.68 -19.97
N HIS A 52 -44.31 -5.54 -18.96
CA HIS A 52 -45.17 -5.48 -17.79
C HIS A 52 -44.37 -4.78 -16.72
N ASP A 53 -44.89 -3.63 -16.24
CA ASP A 53 -44.31 -2.96 -15.09
C ASP A 53 -44.55 -3.88 -13.89
N ARG A 54 -43.52 -4.63 -13.50
CA ARG A 54 -43.58 -5.45 -12.30
C ARG A 54 -43.23 -4.53 -11.15
N ILE A 55 -44.25 -4.06 -10.43
CA ILE A 55 -44.34 -3.89 -8.96
C ILE A 55 -45.51 -2.94 -8.64
N ASP A 56 -46.48 -3.42 -7.85
CA ASP A 56 -47.31 -2.61 -6.96
C ASP A 56 -46.37 -1.90 -5.95
N ALA A 57 -45.77 -0.79 -6.36
CA ALA A 57 -44.80 -0.10 -5.53
C ALA A 57 -45.58 0.79 -4.56
N PRO A 58 -45.42 0.65 -3.22
CA PRO A 58 -46.05 1.58 -2.28
C PRO A 58 -45.66 3.02 -2.65
N ASP A 59 -46.63 3.93 -2.53
CA ASP A 59 -46.48 5.32 -2.92
C ASP A 59 -45.22 5.93 -2.27
N GLY A 60 -44.33 6.48 -3.10
CA GLY A 60 -43.04 7.05 -2.68
C GLY A 60 -41.79 6.21 -2.98
N ALA A 61 -41.90 4.97 -3.46
CA ALA A 61 -40.74 4.19 -3.90
C ALA A 61 -40.09 4.81 -5.16
N LYS A 62 -38.76 5.04 -5.13
CA LYS A 62 -37.99 5.51 -6.29
C LYS A 62 -38.06 4.50 -7.44
N ARG A 63 -38.94 4.73 -8.42
CA ARG A 63 -39.03 3.94 -9.65
C ARG A 63 -37.74 4.11 -10.46
N ARG A 64 -37.16 3.01 -10.96
CA ARG A 64 -36.05 3.10 -11.93
C ARG A 64 -36.62 3.68 -13.22
N LYS A 65 -36.02 4.75 -13.74
CA LYS A 65 -36.30 5.25 -15.10
C LYS A 65 -35.76 4.23 -16.11
N THR A 66 -36.55 3.25 -16.51
CA THR A 66 -36.18 2.22 -17.48
C THR A 66 -36.90 2.42 -18.81
N SER A 67 -36.19 2.14 -19.91
CA SER A 67 -36.79 2.01 -21.25
C SER A 67 -36.87 0.54 -21.66
N THR A 68 -37.80 0.21 -22.54
CA THR A 68 -38.00 -1.14 -23.07
C THR A 68 -37.81 -1.16 -24.58
N LYS A 69 -37.22 -2.24 -25.09
CA LYS A 69 -37.13 -2.52 -26.54
C LYS A 69 -38.29 -3.38 -27.06
N ARG A 70 -39.15 -3.85 -26.16
CA ARG A 70 -40.25 -4.77 -26.47
C ARG A 70 -41.35 -4.02 -27.22
N ILE A 71 -41.74 -4.54 -28.38
CA ILE A 71 -42.81 -4.01 -29.24
C ILE A 71 -43.85 -5.08 -29.59
N GLY A 72 -43.87 -6.20 -28.86
CA GLY A 72 -44.79 -7.29 -29.13
C GLY A 72 -44.48 -8.08 -30.40
N CYS A 73 -43.23 -8.15 -30.86
CA CYS A 73 -42.87 -8.90 -32.08
C CYS A 73 -43.36 -10.36 -32.02
N PRO A 74 -44.12 -10.84 -33.03
CA PRO A 74 -44.81 -12.13 -32.99
C PRO A 74 -43.92 -13.33 -33.38
N PHE A 75 -42.70 -13.09 -33.85
CA PHE A 75 -41.79 -14.13 -34.30
C PHE A 75 -41.53 -15.20 -33.22
N ARG A 76 -41.73 -16.48 -33.59
CA ARG A 76 -41.63 -17.64 -32.69
C ARG A 76 -41.10 -18.87 -33.39
N LEU A 77 -40.15 -19.54 -32.74
CA LEU A 77 -39.67 -20.87 -33.09
C LEU A 77 -39.85 -21.81 -31.90
N TYR A 78 -40.04 -23.09 -32.19
CA TYR A 78 -40.22 -24.14 -31.20
C TYR A 78 -39.22 -25.27 -31.46
N GLY A 79 -38.28 -25.47 -30.54
CA GLY A 79 -37.36 -26.60 -30.54
C GLY A 79 -37.92 -27.74 -29.69
N LYS A 80 -38.04 -28.93 -30.25
CA LYS A 80 -38.49 -30.15 -29.56
C LYS A 80 -37.32 -31.12 -29.43
N ARG A 81 -37.15 -31.72 -28.25
CA ARG A 81 -36.25 -32.86 -28.06
C ARG A 81 -36.93 -34.14 -28.54
N LEU A 82 -36.27 -34.86 -29.43
CA LEU A 82 -36.73 -36.13 -30.00
C LEU A 82 -36.33 -37.30 -29.09
N ALA A 83 -36.93 -38.47 -29.33
CA ALA A 83 -36.66 -39.68 -28.53
C ALA A 83 -35.19 -40.13 -28.61
N ASN A 84 -34.51 -39.86 -29.73
CA ASN A 84 -33.08 -40.13 -29.94
C ASN A 84 -32.16 -39.04 -29.34
N ASN A 85 -32.66 -38.21 -28.42
CA ASN A 85 -31.95 -37.08 -27.81
C ASN A 85 -31.54 -35.94 -28.74
N ARG A 86 -31.83 -36.02 -30.04
CA ARG A 86 -31.59 -34.94 -31.01
C ARG A 86 -32.67 -33.86 -30.90
N TRP A 87 -32.40 -32.70 -31.45
CA TRP A 87 -33.27 -31.52 -31.36
C TRP A 87 -33.77 -31.12 -32.73
N GLN A 88 -35.09 -30.98 -32.89
CA GLN A 88 -35.71 -30.50 -34.12
C GLN A 88 -36.29 -29.11 -33.91
N ILE A 89 -36.05 -28.20 -34.85
CA ILE A 89 -36.66 -26.86 -34.85
C ILE A 89 -37.93 -26.86 -35.72
N GLN A 90 -38.97 -26.18 -35.23
CA GLN A 90 -40.22 -25.94 -35.93
C GLN A 90 -40.54 -24.45 -35.94
N VAL A 91 -40.97 -23.93 -37.08
CA VAL A 91 -41.35 -22.52 -37.21
C VAL A 91 -42.80 -22.37 -36.75
N ARG A 92 -43.03 -21.62 -35.66
CA ARG A 92 -44.39 -21.38 -35.14
C ARG A 92 -45.00 -20.11 -35.71
N ASN A 93 -44.21 -19.07 -35.83
CA ASN A 93 -44.60 -17.84 -36.50
C ASN A 93 -43.36 -17.20 -37.15
N PRO A 94 -43.31 -17.12 -38.49
CA PRO A 94 -42.16 -16.58 -39.22
C PRO A 94 -42.16 -15.03 -39.29
N THR A 95 -43.25 -14.37 -38.89
CA THR A 95 -43.43 -12.93 -39.14
C THR A 95 -42.76 -12.06 -38.07
N HIS A 96 -42.20 -10.92 -38.50
CA HIS A 96 -41.72 -9.84 -37.65
C HIS A 96 -42.55 -8.59 -37.90
N ASN A 97 -42.82 -7.80 -36.87
CA ASN A 97 -43.52 -6.51 -36.98
C ASN A 97 -42.58 -5.30 -37.01
N HIS A 98 -41.31 -5.54 -37.35
CA HIS A 98 -40.28 -4.52 -37.49
C HIS A 98 -39.28 -4.96 -38.56
N GLN A 99 -38.59 -3.98 -39.14
CA GLN A 99 -37.51 -4.23 -40.10
C GLN A 99 -36.28 -4.83 -39.42
N PRO A 100 -35.38 -5.48 -40.18
CA PRO A 100 -34.04 -5.83 -39.71
C PRO A 100 -33.30 -4.59 -39.22
N ASP A 101 -32.46 -4.76 -38.20
CA ASP A 101 -31.60 -3.68 -37.71
C ASP A 101 -30.26 -3.72 -38.46
N ASP A 102 -29.80 -2.58 -39.00
CA ASP A 102 -28.50 -2.49 -39.69
C ASP A 102 -27.32 -2.63 -38.72
N ASN A 103 -27.54 -2.32 -37.44
CA ASN A 103 -26.51 -2.33 -36.42
C ASN A 103 -26.95 -3.09 -35.16
N MET A 104 -26.30 -4.22 -34.91
CA MET A 104 -26.57 -5.08 -33.76
C MET A 104 -26.16 -4.49 -32.40
N ILE A 105 -25.57 -3.29 -32.35
CA ILE A 105 -25.12 -2.64 -31.12
C ILE A 105 -26.25 -2.36 -30.12
N GLY A 106 -27.52 -2.36 -30.54
CA GLY A 106 -28.69 -2.28 -29.66
C GLY A 106 -28.95 -3.57 -28.86
N HIS A 107 -28.55 -4.72 -29.39
CA HIS A 107 -28.99 -6.04 -28.91
C HIS A 107 -27.90 -6.69 -28.05
N SER A 108 -28.07 -6.70 -26.72
CA SER A 108 -27.08 -7.23 -25.77
C SER A 108 -26.70 -8.69 -26.00
N LEU A 109 -27.65 -9.53 -26.41
CA LEU A 109 -27.37 -10.93 -26.74
C LEU A 109 -26.55 -11.06 -28.02
N ALA A 110 -26.88 -10.28 -29.06
CA ALA A 110 -26.10 -10.25 -30.30
C ALA A 110 -24.66 -9.84 -30.03
N ARG A 111 -24.44 -8.74 -29.28
CA ARG A 111 -23.10 -8.24 -28.93
C ARG A 111 -22.26 -9.30 -28.23
N ARG A 112 -22.82 -10.02 -27.26
CA ARG A 112 -22.09 -11.07 -26.51
C ARG A 112 -21.82 -12.32 -27.35
N ARG A 113 -22.71 -12.67 -28.28
CA ARG A 113 -22.56 -13.86 -29.14
C ARG A 113 -21.57 -13.66 -30.29
N GLN A 114 -21.34 -12.42 -30.69
CA GLN A 114 -20.32 -12.06 -31.68
C GLN A 114 -18.90 -12.08 -31.11
N LEU A 115 -18.73 -12.26 -29.80
CA LEU A 115 -17.41 -12.42 -29.20
C LEU A 115 -16.76 -13.72 -29.67
N THR A 116 -15.54 -13.62 -30.17
CA THR A 116 -14.73 -14.81 -30.51
C THR A 116 -14.29 -15.57 -29.26
N GLY A 117 -13.80 -16.80 -29.44
CA GLY A 117 -13.22 -17.59 -28.35
C GLY A 117 -12.07 -16.84 -27.66
N ASP A 118 -11.17 -16.27 -28.45
CA ASP A 118 -10.02 -15.50 -27.95
C ASP A 118 -10.46 -14.25 -27.19
N GLN A 119 -11.45 -13.52 -27.68
CA GLN A 119 -11.98 -12.35 -26.96
C GLN A 119 -12.61 -12.74 -25.63
N ASN A 120 -13.34 -13.87 -25.57
CA ASN A 120 -13.89 -14.38 -24.31
C ASN A 120 -12.76 -14.78 -23.35
N ASN A 121 -11.70 -15.43 -23.84
CA ASN A 121 -10.53 -15.75 -23.03
C ASN A 121 -9.85 -14.49 -22.48
N THR A 122 -9.64 -13.47 -23.31
CA THR A 122 -9.09 -12.17 -22.89
C THR A 122 -9.99 -11.50 -21.85
N ILE A 123 -11.31 -11.51 -22.05
CA ILE A 123 -12.27 -10.98 -21.07
C ILE A 123 -12.16 -11.70 -19.72
N ASN A 124 -12.05 -13.03 -19.73
CA ASN A 124 -11.94 -13.85 -18.52
C ASN A 124 -10.67 -13.50 -17.75
N HIS A 125 -9.49 -13.64 -18.37
CA HIS A 125 -8.20 -13.35 -17.74
C HIS A 125 -8.12 -11.91 -17.23
N LEU A 126 -8.50 -10.94 -18.05
CA LEU A 126 -8.46 -9.53 -17.64
C LEU A 126 -9.49 -9.20 -16.54
N SER A 127 -10.57 -9.96 -16.44
CA SER A 127 -11.54 -9.81 -15.36
C SER A 127 -11.06 -10.41 -14.05
N GLU A 128 -10.34 -11.53 -14.09
CA GLU A 128 -9.72 -12.17 -12.92
C GLU A 128 -8.63 -11.31 -12.29
N ILE A 129 -7.73 -10.73 -13.10
CA ILE A 129 -6.73 -9.77 -12.61
C ILE A 129 -7.37 -8.43 -12.19
N GLY A 130 -8.62 -8.21 -12.61
CA GLY A 130 -9.44 -7.12 -12.13
C GLY A 130 -9.39 -5.82 -12.92
N SER A 131 -8.97 -5.87 -14.19
CA SER A 131 -8.90 -4.73 -15.11
C SER A 131 -10.23 -3.98 -15.22
N LYS A 132 -10.20 -2.68 -15.52
CA LYS A 132 -11.43 -1.90 -15.66
C LYS A 132 -12.14 -2.26 -16.96
N PRO A 133 -13.49 -2.29 -16.99
CA PRO A 133 -14.24 -2.60 -18.21
C PRO A 133 -13.85 -1.76 -19.43
N ARG A 134 -13.55 -0.48 -19.22
CA ARG A 134 -13.10 0.42 -20.28
C ARG A 134 -11.76 -0.01 -20.89
N GLN A 135 -10.83 -0.51 -20.09
CA GLN A 135 -9.52 -0.98 -20.57
C GLN A 135 -9.67 -2.26 -21.39
N ILE A 136 -10.49 -3.19 -20.92
CA ILE A 136 -10.78 -4.44 -21.65
C ILE A 136 -11.43 -4.13 -22.99
N ILE A 137 -12.47 -3.29 -23.01
CA ILE A 137 -13.15 -2.90 -24.26
C ILE A 137 -12.19 -2.17 -25.20
N SER A 138 -11.32 -1.31 -24.67
CA SER A 138 -10.33 -0.60 -25.48
C SER A 138 -9.34 -1.56 -26.14
N LEU A 139 -8.87 -2.59 -25.40
CA LEU A 139 -7.98 -3.61 -25.96
C LEU A 139 -8.69 -4.41 -27.06
N LEU A 140 -9.89 -4.92 -26.79
CA LEU A 140 -10.64 -5.71 -27.76
C LEU A 140 -10.94 -4.92 -29.05
N ARG A 141 -11.16 -3.61 -28.95
CA ARG A 141 -11.38 -2.73 -30.11
C ARG A 141 -10.08 -2.34 -30.83
N ALA A 142 -8.96 -2.31 -30.13
CA ALA A 142 -7.66 -2.09 -30.76
C ALA A 142 -7.26 -3.30 -31.61
N GLU A 143 -7.52 -4.51 -31.13
CA GLU A 143 -7.30 -5.76 -31.88
C GLU A 143 -8.35 -5.95 -32.98
N GLN A 144 -9.62 -5.66 -32.68
CA GLN A 144 -10.72 -5.82 -33.63
C GLN A 144 -11.72 -4.64 -33.53
N PRO A 145 -11.58 -3.61 -34.40
CA PRO A 145 -12.41 -2.40 -34.35
C PRO A 145 -13.92 -2.62 -34.46
N THR A 146 -14.33 -3.74 -35.05
CA THR A 146 -15.75 -4.14 -35.20
C THR A 146 -16.38 -4.66 -33.91
N THR A 147 -15.62 -4.78 -32.80
CA THR A 147 -16.13 -5.30 -31.52
C THR A 147 -17.19 -4.39 -30.89
N LEU A 148 -18.43 -4.89 -30.82
CA LEU A 148 -19.60 -4.10 -30.41
C LEU A 148 -19.82 -4.00 -28.89
N ILE A 149 -19.09 -4.78 -28.06
CA ILE A 149 -19.32 -4.92 -26.61
C ILE A 149 -19.42 -3.56 -25.87
N LYS A 150 -20.36 -3.50 -24.92
CA LYS A 150 -20.55 -2.37 -24.00
C LYS A 150 -20.11 -2.73 -22.57
N PRO A 151 -19.84 -1.73 -21.71
CA PRO A 151 -19.51 -1.98 -20.31
C PRO A 151 -20.54 -2.83 -19.55
N SER A 152 -21.83 -2.65 -19.85
CA SER A 152 -22.91 -3.44 -19.26
C SER A 152 -22.84 -4.93 -19.62
N ASP A 153 -22.41 -5.27 -20.83
CA ASP A 153 -22.23 -6.66 -21.22
C ASP A 153 -21.10 -7.30 -20.41
N LEU A 154 -20.02 -6.55 -20.18
CA LEU A 154 -18.90 -7.04 -19.40
C LEU A 154 -19.24 -7.25 -17.93
N TYR A 155 -20.04 -6.36 -17.32
CA TYR A 155 -20.57 -6.59 -15.97
C TYR A 155 -21.40 -7.87 -15.92
N ASN A 156 -22.30 -8.10 -16.89
CA ASN A 156 -23.08 -9.33 -16.96
C ASN A 156 -22.21 -10.59 -17.15
N ILE A 157 -21.16 -10.51 -17.98
CA ILE A 157 -20.21 -11.61 -18.17
C ILE A 157 -19.48 -11.91 -16.86
N ARG A 158 -19.00 -10.88 -16.16
CA ARG A 158 -18.36 -11.04 -14.84
C ARG A 158 -19.28 -11.66 -13.81
N ASP A 159 -20.53 -11.25 -13.77
CA ASP A 159 -21.53 -11.82 -12.86
C ASP A 159 -21.81 -13.30 -13.19
N GLU A 160 -21.77 -13.68 -14.47
CA GLU A 160 -21.85 -15.08 -14.88
C GLU A 160 -20.61 -15.89 -14.48
N LEU A 161 -19.41 -15.36 -14.74
CA LEU A 161 -18.14 -15.99 -14.33
C LEU A 161 -18.09 -16.18 -12.82
N ARG A 162 -18.51 -15.16 -12.08
CA ARG A 162 -18.57 -15.20 -10.62
C ARG A 162 -19.51 -16.30 -10.12
N ARG A 163 -20.71 -16.43 -10.70
CA ARG A 163 -21.65 -17.51 -10.35
C ARG A 163 -21.09 -18.88 -10.68
N LYS A 164 -20.44 -19.04 -11.84
CA LYS A 164 -19.78 -20.29 -12.23
C LYS A 164 -18.66 -20.67 -11.25
N LYS A 165 -17.84 -19.69 -10.85
CA LYS A 165 -16.76 -19.87 -9.86
C LYS A 165 -17.28 -20.27 -8.49
N LEU A 166 -18.34 -19.62 -8.02
CA LEU A 166 -18.95 -19.93 -6.73
C LEU A 166 -19.66 -21.29 -6.72
N GLY A 167 -20.22 -21.73 -7.85
CA GLY A 167 -20.99 -22.95 -7.91
C GLY A 167 -22.18 -22.88 -6.94
N ASN A 168 -22.23 -23.80 -5.98
CA ASN A 168 -23.26 -23.85 -4.94
C ASN A 168 -22.87 -23.11 -3.65
N TYR A 169 -21.63 -22.61 -3.55
CA TYR A 169 -21.17 -21.91 -2.36
C TYR A 169 -21.69 -20.48 -2.29
N THR A 170 -21.96 -20.02 -1.08
CA THR A 170 -22.04 -18.59 -0.80
C THR A 170 -20.65 -17.94 -0.95
N PRO A 171 -20.57 -16.62 -1.20
CA PRO A 171 -19.27 -15.93 -1.28
C PRO A 171 -18.39 -16.10 -0.03
N LEU A 172 -18.99 -16.24 1.16
CA LEU A 172 -18.24 -16.39 2.40
C LEU A 172 -17.70 -17.81 2.58
N GLU A 173 -18.46 -18.84 2.21
CA GLU A 173 -18.00 -20.23 2.23
C GLU A 173 -16.84 -20.43 1.25
N PHE A 174 -17.00 -19.93 0.02
CA PHE A 174 -15.93 -19.97 -0.98
C PHE A 174 -14.68 -19.23 -0.52
N LEU A 175 -14.83 -18.08 0.15
CA LEU A 175 -13.73 -17.34 0.75
C LEU A 175 -13.02 -18.18 1.82
N ARG A 176 -13.77 -18.83 2.71
CA ARG A 176 -13.19 -19.68 3.78
C ARG A 176 -12.42 -20.86 3.20
N GLU A 177 -12.99 -21.55 2.23
CA GLU A 177 -12.33 -22.65 1.52
C GLU A 177 -11.06 -22.17 0.82
N THR A 178 -11.11 -21.01 0.15
CA THR A 178 -9.94 -20.40 -0.49
C THR A 178 -8.83 -20.08 0.52
N LEU A 179 -9.17 -19.51 1.68
CA LEU A 179 -8.20 -19.20 2.73
C LEU A 179 -7.54 -20.47 3.28
N GLN A 180 -8.32 -21.51 3.54
CA GLN A 180 -7.85 -22.81 4.04
C GLN A 180 -6.92 -23.50 3.03
N ASN A 181 -7.37 -23.65 1.77
CA ASN A 181 -6.63 -24.36 0.73
C ASN A 181 -5.28 -23.68 0.39
N ASN A 182 -5.18 -22.38 0.60
CA ASN A 182 -3.96 -21.60 0.34
C ASN A 182 -3.18 -21.25 1.62
N SER A 183 -3.47 -21.92 2.75
CA SER A 183 -2.75 -21.75 4.02
C SER A 183 -2.68 -20.32 4.55
N TRP A 184 -3.71 -19.51 4.31
CA TRP A 184 -3.81 -18.18 4.90
C TRP A 184 -4.06 -18.29 6.40
N ARG A 185 -3.46 -17.39 7.18
CA ARG A 185 -3.93 -17.16 8.55
C ARG A 185 -5.20 -16.33 8.46
N TYR A 186 -6.26 -16.78 9.11
CA TYR A 186 -7.51 -16.02 9.15
C TYR A 186 -8.31 -16.32 10.41
N THR A 187 -9.16 -15.37 10.81
CA THR A 187 -10.11 -15.54 11.91
C THR A 187 -11.36 -14.72 11.63
N PHE A 188 -12.51 -15.33 11.89
CA PHE A 188 -13.80 -14.65 11.88
C PHE A 188 -14.32 -14.52 13.32
N LYS A 189 -14.93 -13.38 13.64
CA LYS A 189 -15.78 -13.23 14.83
C LYS A 189 -17.15 -12.79 14.37
N GLN A 190 -18.18 -13.52 14.80
CA GLN A 190 -19.56 -13.31 14.41
C GLN A 190 -20.41 -12.97 15.65
N ASP A 191 -21.54 -12.29 15.45
CA ASP A 191 -22.59 -12.16 16.47
C ASP A 191 -23.47 -13.42 16.53
N ALA A 192 -24.48 -13.39 17.41
CA ALA A 192 -25.41 -14.51 17.59
C ALA A 192 -26.24 -14.78 16.33
N GLU A 193 -26.47 -13.76 15.51
CA GLU A 193 -27.21 -13.82 14.25
C GLU A 193 -26.32 -14.25 13.06
N GLY A 194 -25.01 -14.43 13.28
CA GLY A 194 -24.05 -14.88 12.28
C GLY A 194 -23.46 -13.76 11.41
N HIS A 195 -23.71 -12.48 11.69
CA HIS A 195 -23.06 -11.37 11.00
C HIS A 195 -21.59 -11.27 11.38
N ILE A 196 -20.75 -10.93 10.40
CA ILE A 196 -19.31 -10.76 10.62
C ILE A 196 -19.07 -9.45 11.36
N LEU A 197 -18.61 -9.55 12.61
CA LEU A 197 -18.11 -8.43 13.40
C LEU A 197 -16.65 -8.16 13.08
N PHE A 198 -15.86 -9.23 12.89
CA PHE A 198 -14.46 -9.13 12.53
C PHE A 198 -14.09 -10.18 11.50
N PHE A 199 -13.30 -9.77 10.51
CA PHE A 199 -12.62 -10.67 9.59
C PHE A 199 -11.17 -10.25 9.45
N MET A 200 -10.27 -11.02 10.07
CA MET A 200 -8.84 -10.81 9.98
C MET A 200 -8.19 -11.88 9.11
N PHE A 201 -7.20 -11.51 8.30
CA PHE A 201 -6.43 -12.43 7.49
C PHE A 201 -5.01 -11.93 7.20
N ALA A 202 -4.08 -12.85 6.96
CA ALA A 202 -2.70 -12.60 6.58
C ALA A 202 -2.17 -13.69 5.65
N HIS A 203 -1.43 -13.28 4.62
CA HIS A 203 -0.79 -14.20 3.68
C HIS A 203 0.36 -14.95 4.39
N PRO A 204 0.57 -16.26 4.16
CA PRO A 204 1.62 -17.04 4.84
C PRO A 204 3.01 -16.41 4.69
N GLU A 205 3.35 -15.99 3.47
CA GLU A 205 4.62 -15.31 3.21
C GLU A 205 4.76 -13.96 3.93
N SER A 206 3.65 -13.22 4.12
CA SER A 206 3.69 -12.00 4.93
C SER A 206 3.98 -12.27 6.41
N ILE A 207 3.46 -13.37 6.96
CA ILE A 207 3.77 -13.80 8.33
C ILE A 207 5.23 -14.23 8.44
N ARG A 208 5.76 -14.97 7.45
CA ARG A 208 7.18 -15.33 7.39
C ARG A 208 8.08 -14.09 7.44
N TYR A 209 7.78 -13.07 6.63
CA TYR A 209 8.50 -11.80 6.68
C TYR A 209 8.31 -11.07 8.00
N ALA A 210 7.12 -11.11 8.61
CA ALA A 210 6.88 -10.48 9.89
C ALA A 210 7.69 -11.12 11.02
N ASN A 211 7.83 -12.45 11.05
CA ASN A 211 8.69 -13.16 12.00
C ASN A 211 10.17 -12.85 11.78
N GLN A 212 10.60 -12.70 10.52
CA GLN A 212 11.99 -12.37 10.18
C GLN A 212 12.34 -10.89 10.46
N TYR A 213 11.40 -9.98 10.21
CA TYR A 213 11.56 -8.53 10.25
C TYR A 213 10.60 -7.87 11.25
N ASN A 214 10.65 -8.35 12.49
CA ASN A 214 9.74 -8.03 13.61
C ASN A 214 10.14 -6.78 14.43
N ARG A 215 10.97 -5.87 13.90
CA ARG A 215 11.46 -4.71 14.68
C ARG A 215 10.44 -3.57 14.80
N VAL A 216 9.70 -3.33 13.74
CA VAL A 216 8.79 -2.18 13.63
C VAL A 216 7.52 -2.61 12.90
N PHE A 217 6.37 -2.34 13.51
CA PHE A 217 5.07 -2.48 12.88
C PHE A 217 4.39 -1.12 12.79
N LEU A 218 3.89 -0.79 11.60
CA LEU A 218 3.10 0.42 11.38
C LEU A 218 1.64 0.01 11.19
N LEU A 219 0.73 0.71 11.87
CA LEU A 219 -0.69 0.42 11.83
C LEU A 219 -1.47 1.66 11.43
N GLY A 220 -2.53 1.45 10.66
CA GLY A 220 -3.50 2.51 10.37
C GLY A 220 -4.77 1.94 9.76
N CYS A 221 -5.87 2.67 9.96
CA CYS A 221 -7.17 2.32 9.42
C CYS A 221 -7.40 3.01 8.08
N THR A 222 -8.15 2.32 7.22
CA THR A 222 -8.61 2.90 5.97
C THR A 222 -10.06 2.58 5.70
N TYR A 223 -10.76 3.54 5.09
CA TYR A 223 -12.19 3.47 4.82
C TYR A 223 -12.49 3.36 3.33
N LYS A 224 -13.77 3.13 3.02
CA LYS A 224 -14.29 3.01 1.65
C LYS A 224 -13.60 1.87 0.88
N THR A 225 -13.49 0.71 1.53
CA THR A 225 -12.90 -0.50 0.95
C THR A 225 -13.94 -1.56 0.60
N ASN A 226 -15.07 -1.59 1.31
CA ASN A 226 -16.08 -2.64 1.21
C ASN A 226 -17.51 -2.09 1.34
N ARG A 227 -18.49 -2.84 0.86
CA ARG A 227 -19.92 -2.46 0.84
C ARG A 227 -20.56 -2.34 2.22
N TYR A 228 -19.97 -2.99 3.22
CA TYR A 228 -20.45 -3.02 4.61
C TYR A 228 -19.96 -1.81 5.41
N LYS A 229 -19.13 -0.95 4.80
CA LYS A 229 -18.54 0.25 5.43
C LYS A 229 -17.69 -0.06 6.68
N MET A 230 -17.23 -1.31 6.81
CA MET A 230 -16.34 -1.71 7.91
C MET A 230 -14.96 -1.03 7.75
N PRO A 231 -14.42 -0.41 8.80
CA PRO A 231 -13.01 0.01 8.84
C PRO A 231 -12.08 -1.16 8.53
N LEU A 232 -11.07 -0.91 7.69
CA LEU A 232 -10.00 -1.88 7.41
C LEU A 232 -8.74 -1.43 8.16
N LEU A 233 -8.40 -2.10 9.26
CA LEU A 233 -7.09 -1.95 9.90
C LEU A 233 -6.05 -2.68 9.05
N HIS A 234 -4.96 -1.99 8.73
CA HIS A 234 -3.86 -2.50 7.94
C HIS A 234 -2.58 -2.46 8.77
N ILE A 235 -1.93 -3.62 8.90
CA ILE A 235 -0.64 -3.76 9.59
C ILE A 235 0.44 -3.99 8.55
N ILE A 236 1.47 -3.16 8.55
CA ILE A 236 2.60 -3.24 7.62
C ILE A 236 3.93 -3.38 8.34
N GLY A 237 4.86 -4.10 7.70
CA GLY A 237 6.23 -4.29 8.14
C GLY A 237 7.24 -3.62 7.23
N LEU A 238 8.51 -3.69 7.62
CA LEU A 238 9.64 -3.12 6.89
C LEU A 238 10.68 -4.19 6.60
N SER A 239 11.27 -4.13 5.41
CA SER A 239 12.40 -4.97 5.05
C SER A 239 13.74 -4.23 5.22
N PRO A 240 14.87 -4.97 5.26
CA PRO A 240 16.21 -4.39 5.27
C PRO A 240 16.50 -3.49 4.07
N SER A 241 15.79 -3.69 2.96
CA SER A 241 15.88 -2.87 1.74
C SER A 241 15.13 -1.54 1.85
N ASN A 242 14.51 -1.25 3.01
CA ASN A 242 13.66 -0.08 3.26
C ASN A 242 12.32 -0.10 2.50
N SER A 243 11.91 -1.28 2.05
CA SER A 243 10.62 -1.51 1.39
C SER A 243 9.58 -1.91 2.42
N SER A 244 8.36 -1.36 2.30
CA SER A 244 7.23 -1.72 3.16
C SER A 244 6.40 -2.84 2.54
N TYR A 245 5.95 -3.78 3.37
CA TYR A 245 5.08 -4.87 2.94
C TYR A 245 3.86 -5.04 3.85
N SER A 246 2.76 -5.51 3.28
CA SER A 246 1.51 -5.76 4.01
C SER A 246 1.62 -7.04 4.81
N ILE A 247 1.40 -6.96 6.12
CA ILE A 247 1.42 -8.13 6.99
C ILE A 247 0.03 -8.74 7.09
N ALA A 248 -0.90 -7.96 7.66
CA ALA A 248 -2.23 -8.44 7.99
C ALA A 248 -3.29 -7.35 7.77
N PHE A 249 -4.52 -7.81 7.59
CA PHE A 249 -5.70 -7.01 7.30
C PHE A 249 -6.82 -7.40 8.26
N CYS A 250 -7.53 -6.44 8.82
CA CYS A 250 -8.71 -6.71 9.63
C CYS A 250 -9.87 -5.79 9.23
N PHE A 251 -10.96 -6.37 8.74
CA PHE A 251 -12.25 -5.68 8.70
C PHE A 251 -12.85 -5.72 10.10
N MET A 252 -13.01 -4.55 10.71
CA MET A 252 -13.55 -4.41 12.06
C MET A 252 -14.96 -3.82 12.00
N GLN A 253 -15.81 -4.15 12.97
CA GLN A 253 -17.15 -3.58 13.07
C GLN A 253 -17.10 -2.06 13.34
N ASN A 254 -16.15 -1.61 14.15
CA ASN A 254 -15.98 -0.22 14.58
C ASN A 254 -14.54 0.04 15.07
N GLU A 255 -14.21 1.31 15.30
CA GLU A 255 -12.90 1.77 15.82
C GLU A 255 -12.99 2.04 17.33
N GLN A 256 -13.33 0.99 18.08
CA GLN A 256 -13.37 1.01 19.54
C GLN A 256 -12.19 0.24 20.14
N GLU A 257 -11.87 0.51 21.40
CA GLU A 257 -10.68 -0.06 22.04
C GLU A 257 -10.71 -1.60 22.03
N GLU A 258 -11.85 -2.21 22.35
CA GLU A 258 -12.03 -3.67 22.33
C GLU A 258 -11.86 -4.28 20.92
N SER A 259 -12.25 -3.55 19.89
CA SER A 259 -12.06 -3.95 18.49
C SER A 259 -10.57 -4.01 18.12
N TYR A 260 -9.80 -3.02 18.57
CA TYR A 260 -8.35 -3.01 18.41
C TYR A 260 -7.66 -4.07 19.28
N LYS A 261 -8.09 -4.28 20.52
CA LYS A 261 -7.55 -5.34 21.39
C LYS A 261 -7.68 -6.70 20.75
N TRP A 262 -8.88 -7.05 20.28
CA TRP A 262 -9.12 -8.33 19.59
C TRP A 262 -8.20 -8.49 18.37
N THR A 263 -8.05 -7.43 17.57
CA THR A 263 -7.23 -7.46 16.36
C THR A 263 -5.74 -7.61 16.67
N LEU A 264 -5.22 -6.87 17.67
CA LEU A 264 -3.83 -6.94 18.09
C LEU A 264 -3.50 -8.29 18.73
N GLN A 265 -4.38 -8.81 19.60
CA GLN A 265 -4.22 -10.14 20.19
C GLN A 265 -4.14 -11.22 19.11
N THR A 266 -5.07 -11.16 18.14
CA THR A 266 -5.09 -12.09 17.01
C THR A 266 -3.80 -11.98 16.20
N PHE A 267 -3.36 -10.75 15.87
CA PHE A 267 -2.12 -10.52 15.13
C PHE A 267 -0.90 -11.12 15.81
N PHE A 268 -0.68 -10.80 17.09
CA PHE A 268 0.48 -11.29 17.82
C PHE A 268 0.44 -12.80 18.06
N SER A 269 -0.74 -13.41 18.13
CA SER A 269 -0.88 -14.88 18.20
C SER A 269 -0.44 -15.60 16.92
N TRP A 270 -0.38 -14.90 15.79
CA TRP A 270 0.07 -15.47 14.51
C TRP A 270 1.58 -15.39 14.30
N LEU A 271 2.28 -14.62 15.15
CA LEU A 271 3.73 -14.48 15.10
C LEU A 271 4.41 -15.49 16.02
N ASP A 272 5.65 -15.82 15.71
CA ASP A 272 6.49 -16.60 16.62
C ASP A 272 6.77 -15.78 17.89
N PRO A 273 7.10 -16.43 19.03
CA PRO A 273 7.50 -15.72 20.24
C PRO A 273 8.57 -14.66 19.95
N LEU A 274 8.19 -13.39 20.13
CA LEU A 274 9.07 -12.28 19.79
C LEU A 274 10.16 -12.16 20.86
N PRO A 275 11.46 -12.15 20.48
CA PRO A 275 12.56 -12.10 21.44
C PRO A 275 12.74 -10.73 22.10
N PHE A 276 11.94 -9.75 21.70
CA PHE A 276 11.94 -8.38 22.20
C PHE A 276 10.59 -7.71 21.91
N HIS A 277 10.33 -6.57 22.53
CA HIS A 277 9.13 -5.78 22.27
C HIS A 277 9.29 -4.93 20.99
N PRO A 278 8.46 -5.12 19.96
CA PRO A 278 8.55 -4.36 18.72
C PRO A 278 8.14 -2.90 18.93
N VAL A 279 8.69 -2.01 18.11
CA VAL A 279 8.21 -0.62 18.03
C VAL A 279 6.91 -0.60 17.24
N LEU A 280 5.87 0.04 17.79
CA LEU A 280 4.58 0.22 17.15
C LEU A 280 4.43 1.70 16.77
N CYS A 281 4.00 1.99 15.54
CA CYS A 281 3.79 3.36 15.10
C CYS A 281 2.39 3.50 14.49
N THR A 282 1.62 4.44 15.01
CA THR A 282 0.22 4.67 14.63
C THR A 282 -0.06 6.16 14.47
N ASP A 283 -1.23 6.52 13.96
CA ASP A 283 -1.78 7.86 14.18
C ASP A 283 -2.31 8.01 15.62
N ARG A 284 -2.92 9.15 15.94
CA ARG A 284 -3.48 9.42 17.27
C ARG A 284 -4.95 9.02 17.35
N ASP A 285 -5.25 7.77 17.03
CA ASP A 285 -6.51 7.12 17.41
C ASP A 285 -6.43 6.72 18.89
N LEU A 286 -7.29 7.30 19.74
CA LEU A 286 -7.24 7.08 21.18
C LEU A 286 -7.63 5.66 21.58
N ALA A 287 -8.53 5.01 20.83
CA ALA A 287 -8.93 3.64 21.07
C ALA A 287 -7.79 2.67 20.72
N LEU A 288 -7.07 2.91 19.61
CA LEU A 288 -5.88 2.13 19.27
C LEU A 288 -4.74 2.36 20.28
N VAL A 289 -4.55 3.59 20.75
CA VAL A 289 -3.57 3.89 21.81
C VAL A 289 -3.91 3.14 23.10
N GLY A 290 -5.18 3.14 23.53
CA GLY A 290 -5.64 2.37 24.69
C GLY A 290 -5.38 0.87 24.53
N ALA A 291 -5.74 0.32 23.38
CA ALA A 291 -5.53 -1.10 23.07
C ALA A 291 -4.05 -1.50 23.07
N ILE A 292 -3.17 -0.70 22.48
CA ILE A 292 -1.72 -0.96 22.48
C ILE A 292 -1.16 -0.96 23.90
N ARG A 293 -1.56 0.01 24.74
CA ARG A 293 -1.12 0.05 26.15
C ARG A 293 -1.57 -1.18 26.92
N SER A 294 -2.74 -1.73 26.60
CA SER A 294 -3.26 -2.94 27.25
C SER A 294 -2.59 -4.23 26.76
N ILE A 295 -2.38 -4.38 25.44
CA ILE A 295 -1.90 -5.64 24.84
C ILE A 295 -0.37 -5.71 24.80
N CYS A 296 0.31 -4.59 24.55
CA CYS A 296 1.76 -4.51 24.44
C CYS A 296 2.33 -3.38 25.33
N PRO A 297 2.12 -3.40 26.65
CA PRO A 297 2.51 -2.30 27.56
C PRO A 297 4.01 -1.97 27.54
N LYS A 298 4.85 -2.96 27.18
CA LYS A 298 6.32 -2.81 27.12
C LYS A 298 6.82 -2.40 25.73
N SER A 299 5.98 -2.43 24.70
CA SER A 299 6.35 -2.01 23.35
C SER A 299 6.43 -0.49 23.27
N PRO A 300 7.52 0.07 22.70
CA PRO A 300 7.57 1.49 22.41
C PRO A 300 6.47 1.85 21.40
N HIS A 301 5.56 2.74 21.80
CA HIS A 301 4.48 3.22 20.93
C HIS A 301 4.75 4.65 20.47
N LEU A 302 4.94 4.82 19.17
CA LEU A 302 5.21 6.09 18.51
C LEU A 302 3.93 6.62 17.85
N LEU A 303 3.71 7.93 17.95
CA LEU A 303 2.68 8.63 17.19
C LEU A 303 3.27 9.24 15.92
N CYS A 304 2.51 9.17 14.85
CA CYS A 304 2.88 9.69 13.54
C CYS A 304 3.11 11.21 13.59
N VAL A 305 4.39 11.62 13.51
CA VAL A 305 4.78 13.04 13.49
C VAL A 305 4.16 13.80 12.33
N TRP A 306 3.91 13.15 11.18
CA TRP A 306 3.26 13.80 10.03
C TRP A 306 1.83 14.22 10.35
N HIS A 307 1.02 13.33 10.93
CA HIS A 307 -0.36 13.64 11.34
C HIS A 307 -0.39 14.71 12.44
N ILE A 308 0.53 14.63 13.39
CA ILE A 308 0.69 15.66 14.44
C ILE A 308 0.96 17.02 13.79
N ASN A 309 1.98 17.12 12.94
CA ASN A 309 2.36 18.38 12.29
C ASN A 309 1.23 18.93 11.40
N LYS A 310 0.53 18.06 10.66
CA LYS A 310 -0.64 18.46 9.88
C LYS A 310 -1.76 19.04 10.75
N ASN A 311 -2.03 18.41 11.89
CA ASN A 311 -3.04 18.89 12.82
C ASN A 311 -2.62 20.19 13.52
N VAL A 312 -1.37 20.32 13.95
CA VAL A 312 -0.83 21.56 14.51
C VAL A 312 -0.94 22.69 13.49
N LEU A 313 -0.47 22.47 12.27
CA LEU A 313 -0.54 23.45 11.18
C LEU A 313 -1.98 23.88 10.90
N THR A 314 -2.92 22.95 10.76
CA THR A 314 -4.31 23.28 10.42
C THR A 314 -5.09 23.90 11.56
N LYS A 315 -4.93 23.41 12.80
CA LYS A 315 -5.74 23.84 13.96
C LYS A 315 -5.22 25.08 14.65
N THR A 316 -3.94 25.42 14.49
CA THR A 316 -3.37 26.62 15.11
C THR A 316 -3.40 27.84 14.20
N LYS A 317 -3.51 27.68 12.87
CA LYS A 317 -3.51 28.80 11.91
C LYS A 317 -4.53 29.90 12.24
N GLN A 318 -5.72 29.52 12.70
CA GLN A 318 -6.79 30.45 13.07
C GLN A 318 -6.45 31.40 14.22
N TYR A 319 -5.39 31.12 15.00
CA TYR A 319 -4.97 31.94 16.14
C TYR A 319 -3.94 33.01 15.76
N PHE A 320 -3.57 33.11 14.48
CA PHE A 320 -2.57 34.06 13.99
C PHE A 320 -3.17 34.91 12.87
N SER A 321 -3.09 36.23 13.02
CA SER A 321 -3.51 37.18 11.99
C SER A 321 -2.44 37.36 10.90
N LEU A 322 -1.17 37.22 11.27
CA LEU A 322 -0.03 37.41 10.37
C LEU A 322 0.61 36.06 10.02
N ASN A 323 0.75 35.79 8.71
CA ASN A 323 1.39 34.56 8.22
C ASN A 323 2.82 34.40 8.75
N LYS A 324 3.58 35.50 8.88
CA LYS A 324 4.96 35.47 9.39
C LYS A 324 5.05 34.96 10.84
N GLU A 325 4.10 35.33 11.70
CA GLU A 325 4.05 34.86 13.09
C GLU A 325 3.66 33.39 13.16
N PHE A 326 2.71 32.97 12.31
CA PHE A 326 2.32 31.58 12.17
C PHE A 326 3.47 30.70 11.68
N GLU A 327 4.23 31.14 10.67
CA GLU A 327 5.42 30.44 10.19
C GLU A 327 6.48 30.31 11.28
N ALA A 328 6.71 31.38 12.06
CA ALA A 328 7.61 31.36 13.22
C ALA A 328 7.14 30.36 14.29
N PHE A 329 5.83 30.25 14.53
CA PHE A 329 5.24 29.27 15.44
C PHE A 329 5.50 27.84 14.97
N ILE A 330 5.22 27.55 13.69
CA ILE A 330 5.45 26.23 13.11
C ILE A 330 6.94 25.87 13.10
N GLN A 331 7.82 26.83 12.84
CA GLN A 331 9.26 26.61 12.89
C GLN A 331 9.74 26.30 14.32
N SER A 332 9.30 27.08 15.32
CA SER A 332 9.65 26.83 16.72
C SER A 332 9.05 25.51 17.24
N TRP A 333 7.86 25.13 16.76
CA TRP A 333 7.27 23.81 17.01
C TRP A 333 8.13 22.68 16.44
N LYS A 334 8.64 22.83 15.20
CA LYS A 334 9.54 21.86 14.58
C LYS A 334 10.85 21.72 15.36
N GLU A 335 11.41 22.82 15.87
CA GLU A 335 12.61 22.80 16.72
C GLU A 335 12.36 22.06 18.03
N LEU A 336 11.23 22.35 18.69
CA LEU A 336 10.82 21.69 19.93
C LEU A 336 10.68 20.16 19.79
N ILE A 337 10.02 19.67 18.74
CA ILE A 337 9.84 18.22 18.55
C ILE A 337 11.12 17.51 18.10
N ASN A 338 12.06 18.26 17.51
CA ASN A 338 13.35 17.74 17.08
C ASN A 338 14.43 17.76 18.16
N SER A 339 14.13 18.30 19.36
CA SER A 339 15.06 18.28 20.48
C SER A 339 15.56 16.87 20.77
N THR A 340 16.87 16.71 20.79
CA THR A 340 17.55 15.40 20.81
C THR A 340 17.75 14.85 22.21
N ILE A 341 17.74 15.72 23.22
CA ILE A 341 17.86 15.36 24.64
C ILE A 341 16.82 16.12 25.47
N ILE A 342 16.50 15.58 26.66
CA ILE A 342 15.44 16.14 27.53
C ILE A 342 15.76 17.58 27.97
N VAL A 343 17.04 17.89 28.21
CA VAL A 343 17.48 19.24 28.61
C VAL A 343 17.20 20.26 27.51
N GLU A 344 17.55 19.91 26.27
CA GLU A 344 17.26 20.74 25.08
C GLU A 344 15.75 20.94 24.90
N TYR A 345 14.94 19.89 25.06
CA TYR A 345 13.49 20.01 24.98
C TYR A 345 12.93 20.99 26.02
N LYS A 346 13.40 20.92 27.28
CA LYS A 346 12.93 21.82 28.34
C LYS A 346 13.26 23.28 28.03
N ASP A 347 14.48 23.54 27.56
CA ASP A 347 14.91 24.89 27.14
C ASP A 347 14.09 25.40 25.93
N GLN A 348 13.91 24.56 24.90
CA GLN A 348 13.09 24.90 23.74
C GLN A 348 11.62 25.11 24.10
N LEU A 349 11.08 24.36 25.06
CA LEU A 349 9.70 24.55 25.53
C LEU A 349 9.55 25.90 26.23
N ALA A 350 10.48 26.27 27.11
CA ALA A 350 10.46 27.56 27.79
C ALA A 350 10.53 28.72 26.79
N LYS A 351 11.44 28.62 25.80
CA LYS A 351 11.54 29.59 24.69
C LYS A 351 10.26 29.68 23.87
N PHE A 352 9.67 28.53 23.53
CA PHE A 352 8.42 28.43 22.79
C PHE A 352 7.26 29.11 23.53
N GLU A 353 7.11 28.84 24.83
CA GLU A 353 6.06 29.43 25.67
C GLU A 353 6.24 30.94 25.84
N THR A 354 7.49 31.40 25.99
CA THR A 354 7.81 32.82 26.13
C THR A 354 7.50 33.58 24.84
N ARG A 355 7.97 33.05 23.70
CA ARG A 355 7.82 33.65 22.38
C ARG A 355 6.36 33.79 21.94
N PHE A 356 5.51 32.84 22.31
CA PHE A 356 4.11 32.79 21.88
C PHE A 356 3.11 33.05 23.03
N SER A 357 3.57 33.69 24.11
CA SER A 357 2.75 34.06 25.27
C SER A 357 1.50 34.89 24.91
N LEU A 358 1.59 35.73 23.88
CA LEU A 358 0.48 36.52 23.34
C LEU A 358 -0.54 35.70 22.51
N THR A 359 -0.26 34.42 22.26
CA THR A 359 -1.16 33.50 21.52
C THR A 359 -1.54 32.28 22.39
N PRO A 360 -2.20 32.50 23.55
CA PRO A 360 -2.44 31.46 24.54
C PRO A 360 -3.32 30.31 24.04
N ALA A 361 -4.20 30.56 23.06
CA ALA A 361 -5.05 29.53 22.46
C ALA A 361 -4.24 28.49 21.66
N ALA A 362 -3.23 28.95 20.89
CA ALA A 362 -2.34 28.07 20.14
C ALA A 362 -1.46 27.23 21.08
N LEU A 363 -0.90 27.88 22.11
CA LEU A 363 -0.12 27.20 23.16
C LEU A 363 -0.96 26.15 23.90
N ARG A 364 -2.18 26.51 24.33
CA ARG A 364 -3.10 25.60 25.01
C ARG A 364 -3.41 24.38 24.16
N TYR A 365 -3.73 24.59 22.88
CA TYR A 365 -3.97 23.50 21.93
C TYR A 365 -2.78 22.54 21.88
N VAL A 366 -1.57 23.04 21.64
CA VAL A 366 -0.37 22.20 21.55
C VAL A 366 -0.07 21.47 22.85
N LYS A 367 -0.11 22.16 23.99
CA LYS A 367 0.21 21.60 25.31
C LYS A 367 -0.76 20.49 25.72
N GLN A 368 -2.06 20.76 25.63
CA GLN A 368 -3.09 19.83 26.13
C GLN A 368 -3.37 18.69 25.14
N THR A 369 -3.21 18.95 23.84
CA THR A 369 -3.57 17.98 22.79
C THR A 369 -2.40 17.07 22.41
N TRP A 370 -1.18 17.60 22.37
CA TRP A 370 -0.01 16.90 21.81
C TRP A 370 1.09 16.68 22.83
N LEU A 371 1.50 17.67 23.62
CA LEU A 371 2.62 17.51 24.55
C LEU A 371 2.32 16.56 25.74
N THR A 372 1.05 16.23 25.98
CA THR A 372 0.64 15.11 26.84
C THR A 372 1.19 13.77 26.36
N TYR A 373 1.43 13.62 25.05
CA TYR A 373 2.01 12.45 24.40
C TYR A 373 3.48 12.64 23.99
N LYS A 374 4.20 13.61 24.56
CA LYS A 374 5.58 13.97 24.16
C LYS A 374 6.54 12.79 24.01
N GLU A 375 6.39 11.78 24.87
CA GLU A 375 7.24 10.59 24.89
C GLU A 375 7.08 9.69 23.66
N MET A 376 5.99 9.87 22.91
CA MET A 376 5.63 9.06 21.75
C MET A 376 6.04 9.71 20.41
N PHE A 377 6.53 10.95 20.38
CA PHE A 377 6.88 11.59 19.10
C PHE A 377 8.06 12.58 19.15
N ILE A 378 8.48 13.05 20.32
CA ILE A 378 9.62 13.96 20.44
C ILE A 378 10.93 13.16 20.44
N ARG A 379 11.92 13.61 19.66
CA ARG A 379 13.19 12.89 19.42
C ARG A 379 13.94 12.53 20.69
N ALA A 380 13.88 13.36 21.72
CA ALA A 380 14.51 13.10 23.02
C ALA A 380 14.06 11.78 23.67
N TRP A 381 12.81 11.37 23.43
CA TRP A 381 12.25 10.11 23.96
C TRP A 381 12.30 9.00 22.92
N ILE A 382 11.77 9.23 21.73
CA ILE A 382 11.68 8.17 20.72
C ILE A 382 13.06 7.77 20.17
N GLY A 383 14.05 8.68 20.26
CA GLY A 383 15.43 8.47 19.82
C GLY A 383 16.22 7.45 20.66
N GLN A 384 15.55 6.79 21.61
CA GLN A 384 16.07 5.70 22.42
C GLN A 384 15.69 4.32 21.84
N TYR A 385 14.73 4.27 20.90
CA TYR A 385 14.21 3.03 20.35
C TYR A 385 14.69 2.77 18.93
N LEU A 386 14.90 1.50 18.59
CA LEU A 386 15.28 1.05 17.26
C LEU A 386 14.07 1.05 16.30
N HIS A 387 13.63 2.26 15.91
CA HIS A 387 12.48 2.45 15.02
C HIS A 387 12.86 2.51 13.53
N LEU A 388 14.15 2.35 13.19
CA LEU A 388 14.68 2.23 11.83
C LEU A 388 14.30 3.41 10.92
N GLY A 389 14.18 4.60 11.49
CA GLY A 389 13.75 5.82 10.79
C GLY A 389 12.23 5.98 10.64
N ASN A 390 11.42 5.07 11.21
CA ASN A 390 9.96 5.07 11.10
C ASN A 390 9.26 5.64 12.33
N TRP A 391 9.03 6.93 12.28
CA TRP A 391 8.30 7.76 13.24
C TRP A 391 7.09 8.47 12.61
N ALA A 392 6.73 8.07 11.39
CA ALA A 392 5.57 8.55 10.66
C ALA A 392 4.89 7.38 9.95
N THR A 393 3.55 7.41 9.88
CA THR A 393 2.72 6.43 9.16
C THR A 393 2.56 6.77 7.66
N SER A 394 3.43 7.60 7.08
CA SER A 394 3.38 7.95 5.64
C SER A 394 3.44 6.71 4.74
N ARG A 395 4.16 5.67 5.16
CA ARG A 395 4.20 4.36 4.50
C ARG A 395 2.86 3.64 4.52
N VAL A 396 2.13 3.74 5.65
CA VAL A 396 0.78 3.19 5.78
C VAL A 396 -0.14 3.89 4.78
N GLU A 397 -0.08 5.22 4.68
CA GLU A 397 -0.92 5.95 3.72
C GLU A 397 -0.56 5.68 2.26
N GLY A 398 0.73 5.52 1.96
CA GLY A 398 1.18 5.03 0.66
C GLY A 398 0.64 3.63 0.35
N SER A 399 0.63 2.75 1.35
CA SER A 399 0.08 1.39 1.22
C SER A 399 -1.44 1.38 1.05
N HIS A 400 -2.17 2.23 1.79
CA HIS A 400 -3.60 2.44 1.59
C HIS A 400 -3.91 2.93 0.17
N ALA A 401 -3.15 3.89 -0.34
CA ALA A 401 -3.30 4.40 -1.70
C ALA A 401 -3.03 3.31 -2.75
N PHE A 402 -2.00 2.48 -2.53
CA PHE A 402 -1.69 1.33 -3.36
C PHE A 402 -2.84 0.32 -3.37
N LEU A 403 -3.31 -0.13 -2.21
CA LEU A 403 -4.43 -1.09 -2.10
C LEU A 403 -5.72 -0.59 -2.74
N LYS A 404 -6.06 0.69 -2.52
CA LYS A 404 -7.26 1.30 -3.10
C LYS A 404 -7.25 1.31 -4.63
N LYS A 405 -6.08 1.30 -5.29
CA LYS A 405 -5.99 1.15 -6.75
C LYS A 405 -6.45 -0.24 -7.22
N TYR A 406 -6.17 -1.28 -6.45
CA TYR A 406 -6.58 -2.66 -6.76
C TYR A 406 -8.04 -2.93 -6.40
N ILE A 407 -8.48 -2.44 -5.22
CA ILE A 407 -9.87 -2.56 -4.76
C ILE A 407 -10.80 -1.79 -5.72
N GLY A 408 -10.41 -0.59 -6.12
CA GLY A 408 -11.12 0.24 -7.10
C GLY A 408 -12.39 0.91 -6.57
N ALA A 409 -13.35 0.15 -6.07
CA ALA A 409 -14.64 0.65 -5.58
C ALA A 409 -15.02 0.01 -4.23
N SER A 410 -15.75 0.76 -3.40
CA SER A 410 -16.22 0.32 -2.07
C SER A 410 -17.52 -0.48 -2.10
N THR A 411 -17.94 -1.00 -3.25
CA THR A 411 -19.22 -1.72 -3.41
C THR A 411 -19.06 -3.23 -3.40
N GLY A 412 -17.82 -3.74 -3.35
CA GLY A 412 -17.52 -5.16 -3.27
C GLY A 412 -17.87 -5.76 -1.90
N ASP A 413 -18.26 -7.03 -1.90
CA ASP A 413 -18.33 -7.86 -0.70
C ASP A 413 -16.93 -8.37 -0.28
N MET A 414 -16.87 -9.13 0.82
CA MET A 414 -15.59 -9.55 1.41
C MET A 414 -14.76 -10.43 0.49
N LEU A 415 -15.37 -11.35 -0.26
CA LEU A 415 -14.66 -12.18 -1.22
C LEU A 415 -14.02 -11.32 -2.31
N PHE A 416 -14.80 -10.39 -2.89
CA PHE A 416 -14.27 -9.49 -3.91
C PHE A 416 -13.09 -8.66 -3.39
N VAL A 417 -13.22 -8.06 -2.20
CA VAL A 417 -12.16 -7.22 -1.65
C VAL A 417 -10.93 -8.06 -1.27
N PHE A 418 -11.12 -9.26 -0.73
CA PHE A 418 -10.04 -10.22 -0.48
C PHE A 418 -9.26 -10.55 -1.75
N GLU A 419 -9.94 -10.92 -2.85
CA GLU A 419 -9.28 -11.22 -4.13
C GLU A 419 -8.45 -10.03 -4.64
N ARG A 420 -8.95 -8.80 -4.49
CA ARG A 420 -8.18 -7.59 -4.86
C ARG A 420 -6.97 -7.34 -3.98
N ILE A 421 -7.11 -7.58 -2.67
CA ILE A 421 -6.00 -7.48 -1.72
C ILE A 421 -4.96 -8.56 -2.03
N THR A 422 -5.37 -9.78 -2.36
CA THR A 422 -4.46 -10.88 -2.76
C THR A 422 -3.62 -10.51 -3.98
N ASN A 423 -4.23 -9.96 -5.04
CA ASN A 423 -3.49 -9.49 -6.22
C ASN A 423 -2.48 -8.38 -5.87
N ALA A 424 -2.85 -7.47 -4.96
CA ALA A 424 -1.98 -6.40 -4.50
C ALA A 424 -0.79 -6.93 -3.68
N ILE A 425 -1.03 -7.90 -2.80
CA ILE A 425 0.00 -8.56 -1.98
C ILE A 425 0.98 -9.32 -2.87
N GLN A 426 0.51 -10.08 -3.86
CA GLN A 426 1.38 -10.82 -4.78
C GLN A 426 2.35 -9.89 -5.51
N ALA A 427 1.87 -8.77 -6.05
CA ALA A 427 2.72 -7.76 -6.69
C ALA A 427 3.73 -7.15 -5.70
N GLN A 428 3.30 -6.90 -4.46
CA GLN A 428 4.16 -6.37 -3.41
C GLN A 428 5.24 -7.37 -2.95
N HIS A 429 4.90 -8.65 -2.82
CA HIS A 429 5.83 -9.72 -2.47
C HIS A 429 6.87 -9.94 -3.55
N TYR A 430 6.47 -9.90 -4.83
CA TYR A 430 7.42 -9.98 -5.94
C TYR A 430 8.42 -8.81 -5.91
N ALA A 431 7.94 -7.57 -5.73
CA ALA A 431 8.80 -6.40 -5.60
C ALA A 431 9.75 -6.51 -4.40
N LEU A 432 9.24 -6.94 -3.25
CA LEU A 432 10.04 -7.15 -2.04
C LEU A 432 11.13 -8.22 -2.25
N LEU A 433 10.78 -9.36 -2.83
CA LEU A 433 11.72 -10.43 -3.12
C LEU A 433 12.81 -9.96 -4.10
N SER A 434 12.42 -9.20 -5.12
CA SER A 434 13.36 -8.56 -6.04
C SER A 434 14.33 -7.63 -5.30
N ASP A 435 13.85 -6.78 -4.39
CA ASP A 435 14.71 -5.86 -3.62
C ASP A 435 15.70 -6.61 -2.72
N LEU A 436 15.23 -7.66 -2.04
CA LEU A 436 16.03 -8.49 -1.14
C LEU A 436 17.09 -9.30 -1.88
N THR A 437 16.75 -9.88 -3.02
CA THR A 437 17.71 -10.63 -3.87
C THR A 437 18.75 -9.69 -4.48
N GLU A 438 18.33 -8.50 -4.91
CA GLU A 438 19.28 -7.49 -5.36
C GLU A 438 20.23 -7.02 -4.25
N ASP A 439 19.79 -6.95 -2.98
CA ASP A 439 20.67 -6.67 -1.84
C ASP A 439 21.75 -7.74 -1.63
N GLN A 440 21.49 -8.99 -2.03
CA GLN A 440 22.45 -10.09 -1.95
C GLN A 440 23.44 -10.10 -3.14
N ILE A 441 22.97 -9.70 -4.33
CA ILE A 441 23.74 -9.82 -5.58
C ILE A 441 24.52 -8.52 -5.88
N LYS A 442 23.86 -7.37 -5.79
CA LYS A 442 24.41 -6.08 -6.26
C LYS A 442 25.29 -5.45 -5.17
N THR A 443 26.44 -4.93 -5.58
CA THR A 443 27.33 -4.15 -4.70
C THR A 443 27.28 -2.67 -5.11
N LEU A 444 27.18 -1.77 -4.14
CA LEU A 444 27.22 -0.33 -4.43
C LEU A 444 28.66 0.09 -4.75
N ASN A 445 28.84 0.96 -5.76
CA ASN A 445 30.16 1.46 -6.15
C ASN A 445 30.93 2.15 -5.00
N ILE A 446 30.20 2.77 -4.06
CA ILE A 446 30.77 3.40 -2.86
C ILE A 446 31.48 2.40 -1.93
N CYS A 447 31.17 1.10 -2.03
CA CYS A 447 31.72 0.03 -1.21
C CYS A 447 33.08 -0.50 -1.70
N SER A 448 33.70 0.16 -2.69
CA SER A 448 35.08 -0.14 -3.11
C SER A 448 36.13 0.30 -2.08
N HIS A 449 35.78 1.25 -1.22
CA HIS A 449 36.64 1.77 -0.16
C HIS A 449 36.84 0.75 0.97
N PHE A 450 38.06 0.66 1.55
CA PHE A 450 38.43 -0.33 2.59
C PHE A 450 37.44 -0.39 3.76
N LEU A 451 36.91 0.77 4.15
CA LEU A 451 35.91 0.92 5.21
C LEU A 451 34.74 -0.08 5.13
N TYR A 452 34.32 -0.45 3.92
CA TYR A 452 33.15 -1.31 3.70
C TYR A 452 33.50 -2.79 3.49
N SER A 453 34.78 -3.19 3.53
CA SER A 453 35.22 -4.53 3.12
C SER A 453 34.55 -5.66 3.91
N ASN A 454 34.27 -5.45 5.20
CA ASN A 454 33.64 -6.43 6.09
C ASN A 454 32.11 -6.49 6.00
N ILE A 455 31.47 -5.44 5.46
CA ILE A 455 30.02 -5.28 5.45
C ILE A 455 29.42 -5.32 4.03
N ARG A 456 30.23 -5.09 2.99
CA ARG A 456 29.80 -5.22 1.58
C ARG A 456 29.29 -6.65 1.32
N LYS A 457 28.16 -6.77 0.62
CA LYS A 457 27.42 -8.03 0.34
C LYS A 457 26.84 -8.77 1.55
N ARG A 458 27.06 -8.28 2.78
CA ARG A 458 26.53 -8.86 4.03
C ARG A 458 25.51 -7.94 4.71
N THR A 459 25.19 -6.83 4.07
CA THR A 459 24.37 -5.75 4.60
C THR A 459 23.55 -5.14 3.45
N SER A 460 22.32 -4.72 3.73
CA SER A 460 21.42 -4.18 2.71
C SER A 460 21.99 -2.93 2.03
N ARG A 461 21.64 -2.71 0.76
CA ARG A 461 22.11 -1.52 0.03
C ARG A 461 21.62 -0.23 0.66
N TYR A 462 20.41 -0.23 1.22
CA TYR A 462 19.86 0.95 1.89
C TYR A 462 20.70 1.36 3.10
N SER A 463 21.00 0.42 4.00
CA SER A 463 21.81 0.72 5.18
C SER A 463 23.25 1.12 4.81
N LEU A 464 23.84 0.54 3.76
CA LEU A 464 25.14 0.97 3.23
C LEU A 464 25.14 2.44 2.76
N ARG A 465 24.04 2.92 2.16
CA ARG A 465 23.90 4.35 1.80
C ARG A 465 23.87 5.23 3.05
N LEU A 466 23.12 4.84 4.08
CA LEU A 466 23.08 5.57 5.34
C LEU A 466 24.43 5.61 6.05
N ILE A 467 25.16 4.49 6.08
CA ILE A 467 26.52 4.43 6.60
C ILE A 467 27.43 5.35 5.79
N SER A 468 27.27 5.40 4.46
CA SER A 468 28.05 6.30 3.61
C SER A 468 27.77 7.78 3.88
N GLU A 469 26.54 8.16 4.21
CA GLU A 469 26.21 9.52 4.65
C GLU A 469 26.95 9.85 5.96
N GLN A 470 26.95 8.92 6.92
CA GLN A 470 27.71 9.09 8.17
C GLN A 470 29.23 9.14 7.93
N ALA A 471 29.75 8.33 7.02
CA ALA A 471 31.16 8.38 6.63
C ALA A 471 31.52 9.71 5.97
N SER A 472 30.64 10.29 5.15
CA SER A 472 30.83 11.62 4.57
C SER A 472 30.80 12.73 5.62
N ILE A 473 30.04 12.57 6.70
CA ILE A 473 30.09 13.49 7.86
C ILE A 473 31.43 13.33 8.58
N ALA A 474 31.85 12.10 8.88
CA ALA A 474 33.13 11.82 9.52
C ALA A 474 34.34 12.36 8.75
N LYS A 475 34.34 12.21 7.42
CA LYS A 475 35.41 12.72 6.52
C LYS A 475 35.49 14.24 6.46
N ARG A 476 34.39 14.95 6.72
CA ARG A 476 34.36 16.42 6.71
C ARG A 476 34.81 17.03 8.03
N ALA A 477 34.94 16.23 9.09
CA ALA A 477 35.42 16.72 10.37
C ALA A 477 36.91 17.03 10.29
N THR A 478 37.29 18.24 10.67
CA THR A 478 38.69 18.67 10.78
C THR A 478 38.95 19.19 12.21
N PRO A 479 40.21 19.41 12.61
CA PRO A 479 40.51 20.05 13.90
C PRO A 479 39.82 21.41 14.06
N GLU A 480 39.66 22.18 12.99
CA GLU A 480 39.01 23.49 12.96
C GLU A 480 37.47 23.41 12.93
N ALA A 481 36.93 22.28 12.49
CA ALA A 481 35.50 22.00 12.42
C ALA A 481 35.22 20.57 12.92
N PRO A 482 35.33 20.31 14.24
CA PRO A 482 35.16 18.97 14.78
C PRO A 482 33.69 18.51 14.67
N LEU A 483 33.48 17.20 14.79
CA LEU A 483 32.13 16.68 14.93
C LEU A 483 31.48 17.27 16.20
N SER A 484 30.20 17.65 16.10
CA SER A 484 29.41 18.01 17.27
C SER A 484 29.35 16.85 18.28
N ASN A 485 28.96 17.11 19.53
CA ASN A 485 28.84 16.06 20.54
C ASN A 485 27.95 14.90 20.07
N CYS A 486 28.42 13.67 20.26
CA CYS A 486 27.66 12.48 19.86
C CYS A 486 26.42 12.30 20.73
N THR A 487 25.23 12.39 20.13
CA THR A 487 23.97 12.08 20.82
C THR A 487 23.66 10.59 20.86
N ASN A 488 24.40 9.80 20.08
CA ASN A 488 24.19 8.36 19.83
C ASN A 488 22.79 8.01 19.28
N ILE A 489 21.98 9.01 18.89
CA ILE A 489 20.62 8.80 18.39
C ILE A 489 20.63 7.98 17.12
N PHE A 490 21.47 8.34 16.15
CA PHE A 490 21.52 7.63 14.87
C PHE A 490 21.77 6.13 15.06
N THR A 491 22.73 5.77 15.93
CA THR A 491 23.02 4.37 16.22
C THR A 491 21.91 3.68 16.97
N ARG A 492 21.25 4.32 17.95
CA ARG A 492 20.08 3.72 18.63
C ARG A 492 18.89 3.53 17.69
N THR A 493 18.58 4.53 16.87
CA THR A 493 17.36 4.53 16.04
C THR A 493 17.52 3.71 14.78
N MET A 494 18.73 3.67 14.20
CA MET A 494 19.00 2.92 12.98
C MET A 494 19.69 1.58 13.26
N GLY A 495 20.39 1.39 14.37
CA GLY A 495 21.22 0.19 14.58
C GLY A 495 22.43 0.14 13.64
N LEU A 496 22.98 1.32 13.31
CA LEU A 496 24.09 1.51 12.37
C LEU A 496 25.15 2.44 12.99
N PRO A 497 26.44 2.36 12.61
CA PRO A 497 27.47 3.22 13.17
C PRO A 497 27.26 4.68 12.74
N CYS A 498 27.26 5.60 13.71
CA CYS A 498 27.24 7.04 13.46
C CYS A 498 28.62 7.56 13.03
N ALA A 499 28.67 8.81 12.57
CA ALA A 499 29.91 9.46 12.14
C ALA A 499 31.04 9.37 13.20
N HIS A 500 30.71 9.49 14.49
CA HIS A 500 31.68 9.38 15.59
C HIS A 500 32.31 8.00 15.72
N ARG A 501 31.55 6.94 15.43
CA ARG A 501 32.08 5.57 15.42
C ARG A 501 32.95 5.31 14.18
N ILE A 502 32.60 5.93 13.05
CA ILE A 502 33.29 5.77 11.77
C ILE A 502 34.60 6.57 11.71
N ALA A 503 34.65 7.77 12.30
CA ALA A 503 35.83 8.65 12.28
C ALA A 503 37.14 7.96 12.74
N PRO A 504 37.21 7.30 13.91
CA PRO A 504 38.43 6.60 14.32
C PRO A 504 38.77 5.40 13.43
N LEU A 505 37.77 4.72 12.85
CA LEU A 505 38.02 3.63 11.90
C LEU A 505 38.68 4.13 10.61
N LEU A 506 38.24 5.30 10.13
CA LEU A 506 38.87 5.97 8.98
C LEU A 506 40.31 6.37 9.29
N MET A 507 40.58 6.97 10.46
CA MET A 507 41.93 7.39 10.88
C MET A 507 42.88 6.20 11.00
N ASN A 508 42.40 5.07 11.54
CA ASN A 508 43.20 3.87 11.78
C ASN A 508 43.21 2.89 10.58
N HIS A 509 42.68 3.29 9.42
CA HIS A 509 42.54 2.43 8.25
C HIS A 509 41.84 1.08 8.51
N GLN A 510 40.86 1.06 9.41
CA GLN A 510 40.11 -0.14 9.79
C GLN A 510 38.75 -0.23 9.08
N PRO A 511 38.32 -1.45 8.68
CA PRO A 511 36.98 -1.66 8.17
C PRO A 511 35.92 -1.56 9.27
N ILE A 512 34.68 -1.22 8.91
CA ILE A 512 33.53 -1.27 9.83
C ILE A 512 33.28 -2.72 10.24
N PRO A 513 33.31 -3.06 11.53
CA PRO A 513 32.97 -4.39 12.00
C PRO A 513 31.51 -4.74 11.67
N LEU A 514 31.23 -5.99 11.30
CA LEU A 514 29.84 -6.42 11.10
C LEU A 514 29.01 -6.34 12.39
N SER A 515 29.65 -6.45 13.56
CA SER A 515 29.03 -6.28 14.88
C SER A 515 28.38 -4.90 15.04
N ASP A 516 28.88 -3.88 14.35
CA ASP A 516 28.34 -2.51 14.40
C ASP A 516 27.04 -2.39 13.57
N ILE A 517 26.72 -3.41 12.77
CA ILE A 517 25.50 -3.47 11.96
C ILE A 517 24.47 -4.33 12.68
N HIS A 518 23.34 -3.75 13.05
CA HIS A 518 22.25 -4.49 13.66
C HIS A 518 21.70 -5.58 12.71
N GLN A 519 21.30 -6.74 13.26
CA GLN A 519 20.89 -7.93 12.49
C GLN A 519 19.80 -7.66 11.44
N PHE A 520 18.91 -6.70 11.72
CA PHE A 520 17.87 -6.27 10.79
C PHE A 520 18.42 -5.87 9.42
N TRP A 521 19.61 -5.27 9.36
CA TRP A 521 20.19 -4.81 8.09
C TRP A 521 21.07 -5.86 7.41
N ARG A 522 21.37 -6.98 8.06
CA ARG A 522 22.29 -7.98 7.55
C ARG A 522 21.61 -8.85 6.49
N THR A 523 22.35 -9.20 5.44
CA THR A 523 21.90 -10.09 4.37
C THR A 523 22.60 -11.44 4.47
N GLY A 524 21.94 -12.51 3.99
CA GLY A 524 22.55 -13.84 3.92
C GLY A 524 22.75 -14.54 5.26
N LEU A 525 22.07 -14.09 6.34
CA LEU A 525 21.93 -14.92 7.55
C LEU A 525 21.07 -16.13 7.18
N SER A 526 21.64 -17.33 7.22
CA SER A 526 20.85 -18.55 7.22
C SER A 526 19.90 -18.54 8.42
N ASN A 527 18.75 -19.21 8.31
CA ASN A 527 17.73 -19.27 9.36
C ASN A 527 18.22 -19.83 10.72
N GLU A 528 19.49 -20.25 10.83
CA GLU A 528 20.02 -20.98 11.97
C GLU A 528 20.87 -20.14 12.94
N GLN A 529 21.27 -18.91 12.60
CA GLN A 529 22.13 -18.08 13.47
C GLN A 529 21.69 -16.62 13.51
N SER A 530 20.55 -16.35 14.15
CA SER A 530 20.24 -14.99 14.64
C SER A 530 20.79 -14.85 16.06
N GLU A 531 22.08 -14.49 16.19
CA GLU A 531 22.58 -13.97 17.46
C GLU A 531 21.93 -12.59 17.69
N TYR A 532 20.89 -12.58 18.51
CA TYR A 532 20.26 -11.36 18.99
C TYR A 532 21.28 -10.57 19.82
N LEU A 533 21.89 -9.54 19.23
CA LEU A 533 22.68 -8.59 20.00
C LEU A 533 21.79 -7.99 21.11
N PRO A 534 22.30 -7.86 22.35
CA PRO A 534 21.55 -7.27 23.44
C PRO A 534 21.05 -5.87 23.07
N ILE A 535 19.82 -5.58 23.49
CA ILE A 535 19.29 -4.23 23.51
C ILE A 535 20.29 -3.37 24.28
N LEU A 536 20.87 -2.35 23.64
CA LEU A 536 21.49 -1.26 24.38
C LEU A 536 20.36 -0.62 25.17
N GLY A 537 20.25 -0.97 26.47
CA GLY A 537 19.28 -0.36 27.36
C GLY A 537 19.42 1.17 27.31
N PRO A 538 18.34 1.91 27.59
CA PRO A 538 18.44 3.36 27.72
C PRO A 538 19.53 3.67 28.76
N LEU A 539 20.57 4.41 28.35
CA LEU A 539 21.57 4.90 29.28
C LEU A 539 20.84 5.80 30.28
N LEU A 540 20.64 5.29 31.49
CA LEU A 540 20.36 6.12 32.65
C LEU A 540 21.57 7.04 32.79
N LEU A 541 21.39 8.32 32.47
CA LEU A 541 22.40 9.35 32.69
C LEU A 541 22.76 9.33 34.18
N ARG A 542 23.89 8.74 34.55
CA ARG A 542 24.48 8.99 35.87
C ARG A 542 25.03 10.42 35.85
N PRO A 543 24.78 11.23 36.89
CA PRO A 543 25.32 12.58 36.96
C PRO A 543 26.86 12.53 36.96
N PRO A 544 27.55 13.49 36.31
CA PRO A 544 29.00 13.49 36.21
C PRO A 544 29.64 13.68 37.59
N THR A 545 30.50 12.74 37.97
CA THR A 545 31.43 12.90 39.10
C THR A 545 32.51 13.93 38.76
N PRO A 546 32.88 14.86 39.65
CA PRO A 546 33.81 15.93 39.30
C PRO A 546 35.29 15.53 39.42
N ARG A 547 36.06 16.04 38.44
CA ARG A 547 37.48 16.48 38.45
C ARG A 547 38.59 15.41 38.46
N ARG A 548 39.59 15.60 37.59
CA ARG A 548 40.83 16.35 37.94
C ARG A 548 41.66 16.70 36.69
N SER A 549 42.18 17.92 36.72
CA SER A 549 43.23 18.48 35.86
C SER A 549 44.58 17.81 36.11
N ASN A 550 45.40 17.66 35.07
CA ASN A 550 46.88 17.75 35.08
C ASN A 550 47.33 17.74 33.61
N GLN A 551 47.86 18.86 33.11
CA GLN A 551 49.27 19.29 33.13
C GLN A 551 49.98 18.87 31.83
N TYR A 552 50.53 19.90 31.20
CA TYR A 552 51.30 19.90 29.97
C TYR A 552 52.56 19.03 30.09
N ASP A 553 53.00 18.46 28.98
CA ASP A 553 54.43 18.38 28.72
C ASP A 553 54.76 18.60 27.24
N THR A 554 55.75 19.45 27.04
CA THR A 554 56.25 19.97 25.77
C THR A 554 57.50 19.20 25.34
N SER A 555 57.65 18.90 24.06
CA SER A 555 58.99 18.81 23.46
C SER A 555 58.96 19.07 21.95
N TYR A 556 59.63 20.15 21.58
CA TYR A 556 60.07 20.52 20.23
C TYR A 556 60.93 19.42 19.57
N GLN A 557 60.84 19.26 18.25
CA GLN A 557 61.98 19.47 17.35
C GLN A 557 61.59 19.51 15.86
N SER A 558 62.31 20.37 15.16
CA SER A 558 62.18 20.84 13.79
C SER A 558 62.72 19.87 12.74
N ASN A 559 62.24 19.96 11.49
CA ASN A 559 63.09 20.41 10.38
C ASN A 559 62.35 20.70 9.07
N LYS A 560 62.91 21.70 8.39
CA LYS A 560 62.54 22.34 7.12
C LYS A 560 62.75 21.40 5.93
N SER A 561 61.90 21.50 4.90
CA SER A 561 62.42 21.86 3.55
C SER A 561 61.29 22.42 2.67
N SER A 562 61.68 23.44 1.95
CA SER A 562 60.95 24.23 0.96
C SER A 562 60.71 23.47 -0.34
N ASP A 563 59.56 23.70 -0.97
CA ASP A 563 59.47 23.84 -2.43
C ASP A 563 58.20 24.61 -2.84
N GLN A 564 58.41 25.85 -3.27
CA GLN A 564 57.38 26.70 -3.86
C GLN A 564 57.19 26.30 -5.33
N ARG A 565 56.02 25.75 -5.68
CA ARG A 565 55.54 25.70 -7.07
C ARG A 565 54.35 26.62 -7.24
N ILE A 566 54.54 27.64 -8.06
CA ILE A 566 53.54 28.61 -8.51
C ILE A 566 52.47 27.86 -9.34
N VAL A 567 51.24 27.78 -8.83
CA VAL A 567 50.08 27.28 -9.57
C VAL A 567 49.38 28.45 -10.26
N LYS A 568 49.44 28.51 -11.60
CA LYS A 568 48.59 29.39 -12.41
C LYS A 568 47.12 29.01 -12.20
N LYS A 569 46.30 29.95 -11.70
CA LYS A 569 44.84 29.80 -11.56
C LYS A 569 44.20 29.61 -12.95
N LYS A 570 43.56 28.45 -13.18
CA LYS A 570 42.61 28.26 -14.29
C LYS A 570 41.25 28.81 -13.89
N ALA A 571 40.60 29.53 -14.79
CA ALA A 571 39.24 30.03 -14.59
C ALA A 571 38.25 28.87 -14.40
N PRO A 572 37.24 29.02 -13.53
CA PRO A 572 36.31 27.93 -13.20
C PRO A 572 35.37 27.60 -14.37
N SER A 573 35.08 26.31 -14.56
CA SER A 573 34.23 25.81 -15.65
C SER A 573 32.75 26.15 -15.44
N LYS A 574 32.08 26.59 -16.50
CA LYS A 574 30.64 26.89 -16.57
C LYS A 574 29.82 25.61 -16.76
N CYS A 575 28.65 25.54 -16.13
CA CYS A 575 27.67 24.46 -16.31
C CYS A 575 27.18 24.43 -17.76
N SER A 576 27.22 23.27 -18.42
CA SER A 576 26.81 23.12 -19.83
C SER A 576 25.30 23.26 -20.07
N ASN A 577 24.48 23.29 -19.02
CA ASN A 577 23.02 23.43 -19.13
C ASN A 577 22.52 24.87 -18.88
N CYS A 578 23.15 25.63 -17.98
CA CYS A 578 22.71 27.00 -17.65
C CYS A 578 23.81 28.07 -17.73
N GLY A 579 25.05 27.71 -18.05
CA GLY A 579 26.14 28.67 -18.24
C GLY A 579 26.73 29.28 -16.96
N GLU A 580 26.16 28.99 -15.78
CA GLU A 580 26.64 29.51 -14.51
C GLU A 580 27.85 28.74 -13.96
N ILE A 581 28.68 29.45 -13.20
CA ILE A 581 29.92 28.94 -12.60
C ILE A 581 29.58 28.39 -11.19
N GLY A 582 30.03 27.19 -10.86
CA GLY A 582 29.97 26.66 -9.49
C GLY A 582 29.11 25.41 -9.27
N HIS A 583 28.53 24.81 -10.32
CA HIS A 583 27.80 23.55 -10.22
C HIS A 583 27.94 22.68 -11.48
N THR A 584 27.65 21.37 -11.36
CA THR A 584 27.63 20.43 -12.50
C THR A 584 26.28 19.71 -12.52
N ILE A 585 25.87 19.12 -13.64
CA ILE A 585 24.57 18.41 -13.78
C ILE A 585 24.31 17.39 -12.63
N ARG A 586 25.36 16.84 -12.01
CA ARG A 586 25.25 15.90 -10.88
C ARG A 586 24.85 16.54 -9.55
N SER A 587 24.94 17.86 -9.37
CA SER A 587 24.61 18.51 -8.08
C SER A 587 23.09 18.68 -7.84
N LEU A 588 22.25 18.55 -8.87
CA LEU A 588 20.79 18.65 -8.74
C LEU A 588 20.13 17.41 -8.10
N VAL A 589 20.78 16.25 -8.15
CA VAL A 589 20.25 15.01 -7.55
C VAL A 589 20.41 15.02 -6.02
N SER A 590 21.35 15.80 -5.48
CA SER A 590 21.57 15.90 -4.03
C SER A 590 20.48 16.70 -3.30
N ASN A 591 19.72 17.55 -4.01
CA ASN A 591 18.70 18.41 -3.39
C ASN A 591 17.35 17.70 -3.19
N VAL A 592 17.11 16.56 -3.84
CA VAL A 592 15.87 15.78 -3.67
C VAL A 592 15.87 14.99 -2.35
N VAL A 593 17.05 14.61 -1.84
CA VAL A 593 17.17 13.91 -0.54
C VAL A 593 16.97 14.88 0.64
N ALA A 594 17.29 16.16 0.48
CA ALA A 594 17.03 17.18 1.50
C ALA A 594 15.53 17.55 1.61
N ALA A 595 14.78 17.56 0.51
CA ALA A 595 13.36 17.94 0.51
C ALA A 595 12.43 16.92 1.21
N VAL A 596 12.83 15.64 1.28
CA VAL A 596 12.10 14.61 2.04
C VAL A 596 12.40 14.68 3.54
N MET A 597 13.56 15.24 3.92
CA MET A 597 13.95 15.46 5.32
C MET A 597 13.40 16.79 5.89
N TYR A 598 13.16 17.79 5.03
CA TYR A 598 12.69 19.12 5.42
C TYR A 598 11.46 19.51 4.59
N GLY A 599 10.28 19.05 5.01
CA GLY A 599 9.03 19.20 4.27
C GLY A 599 8.74 20.62 3.78
N ASN A 600 9.11 20.86 2.53
CA ASN A 600 8.66 21.98 1.69
C ASN A 600 7.98 21.39 0.45
N ASP A 601 6.81 21.93 0.12
CA ASP A 601 6.03 21.60 -1.06
C ASP A 601 6.85 21.78 -2.35
N VAL A 602 6.85 20.75 -3.20
CA VAL A 602 7.11 20.91 -4.63
C VAL A 602 5.91 20.34 -5.37
N ARG A 603 4.89 21.18 -5.54
CA ARG A 603 3.99 21.15 -6.68
C ARG A 603 4.23 22.45 -7.45
N GLN A 604 4.83 22.37 -8.63
CA GLN A 604 4.37 23.07 -9.83
C GLN A 604 5.13 22.57 -11.05
N ASN A 605 4.32 22.36 -12.10
CA ASN A 605 4.56 21.88 -13.47
C ASN A 605 4.92 20.41 -13.65
#